data_AF-A0A561T404-F1
#
_entry.id   AF-A0A561T404-F1
#
_cell.length_a   1.000
_cell.length_b   1.000
_cell.length_c   1.000
_cell.angle_alpha   90.00
_cell.angle_beta   90.00
_cell.angle_gamma   90.00
#
_symmetry.space_group_name_H-M   'P 1'
#
loop_
_entity.id
_entity.type
_entity.pdbx_description
1 polymer ?
#
loop_
_entity_poly.entity_id
_entity_poly.type
_entity_poly.pdbx_seq_one_letter_code
_entity_poly.pdbx_strand_id
1 'polypeptide(L)'
;METPWTVAALLGEADPQWMERALGAAHVGRRALAGIGQFAAATYPALEERVAEVVRAALQIDLGELALGAWSRYRELVEAAERTRDTPGAPEDVVLAEHEITWSQPLAVEVVVDGTAVTTLQFALSASLTMRGVVAVVDAGALVGLRGGDVLTGARLALWEQELAAREVTCLVGALVRLGGGVPLVAGAAAGGTPQQPSPL
;
A
#
# COMPACT_ATOMS: atom_id res chain seq x y z
N MET A 1 -4.03 -17.06 8.25
CA MET A 1 -2.83 -16.39 7.70
C MET A 1 -3.35 -15.58 6.53
N GLU A 2 -3.82 -14.37 6.81
CA GLU A 2 -4.47 -13.50 5.83
C GLU A 2 -3.37 -12.88 4.96
N THR A 3 -3.52 -12.97 3.64
CA THR A 3 -2.55 -12.39 2.71
C THR A 3 -2.53 -10.88 2.92
N PRO A 4 -1.36 -10.25 3.16
CA PRO A 4 -1.30 -8.82 3.34
C PRO A 4 -1.75 -8.11 2.06
N TRP A 5 -2.65 -7.14 2.19
CA TRP A 5 -3.17 -6.34 1.07
C TRP A 5 -2.12 -5.31 0.65
N THR A 6 -1.13 -5.77 -0.12
CA THR A 6 -0.05 -4.90 -0.62
C THR A 6 -0.30 -4.41 -2.04
N VAL A 7 0.32 -3.28 -2.40
CA VAL A 7 0.32 -2.78 -3.79
C VAL A 7 0.91 -3.81 -4.76
N ALA A 8 1.99 -4.50 -4.36
CA ALA A 8 2.57 -5.58 -5.14
C ALA A 8 1.58 -6.73 -5.40
N ALA A 9 0.82 -7.14 -4.38
CA ALA A 9 -0.20 -8.17 -4.52
C ALA A 9 -1.33 -7.70 -5.44
N LEU A 10 -1.81 -6.47 -5.29
CA LEU A 10 -2.86 -5.92 -6.13
C LEU A 10 -2.45 -5.87 -7.62
N LEU A 11 -1.24 -5.41 -7.92
CA LEU A 11 -0.72 -5.35 -9.28
C LEU A 11 -0.39 -6.73 -9.87
N GLY A 12 0.07 -7.68 -9.04
CA GLY A 12 0.70 -8.93 -9.48
C GLY A 12 0.00 -10.24 -9.13
N GLU A 13 -1.17 -10.22 -8.51
CA GLU A 13 -1.84 -11.40 -7.93
C GLU A 13 -1.92 -12.63 -8.86
N ALA A 14 -2.08 -12.41 -10.16
CA ALA A 14 -2.28 -13.46 -11.17
C ALA A 14 -0.99 -13.91 -11.88
N ASP A 15 0.12 -13.20 -11.71
CA ASP A 15 1.33 -13.41 -12.52
C ASP A 15 2.61 -12.97 -11.80
N PRO A 16 3.42 -13.89 -11.26
CA PRO A 16 4.66 -13.55 -10.56
C PRO A 16 5.74 -12.85 -11.42
N GLN A 17 5.62 -12.90 -12.75
CA GLN A 17 6.59 -12.34 -13.71
C GLN A 17 6.06 -11.12 -14.48
N TRP A 18 4.95 -10.54 -14.03
CA TRP A 18 4.32 -9.43 -14.74
C TRP A 18 5.28 -8.25 -14.92
N MET A 19 6.13 -8.00 -13.92
CA MET A 19 7.05 -6.86 -13.90
C MET A 19 8.15 -7.03 -14.95
N GLU A 20 8.81 -8.19 -14.98
CA GLU A 20 9.86 -8.50 -15.93
C GLU A 20 9.33 -8.44 -17.37
N ARG A 21 8.11 -8.94 -17.60
CA ARG A 21 7.45 -8.82 -18.91
C ARG A 21 7.13 -7.38 -19.27
N ALA A 22 6.61 -6.59 -18.33
CA ALA A 22 6.29 -5.18 -18.56
C ALA A 22 7.56 -4.37 -18.87
N LEU A 23 8.65 -4.59 -18.12
CA LEU A 23 9.95 -3.95 -18.35
C LEU A 23 10.54 -4.37 -19.70
N GLY A 24 10.49 -5.66 -20.03
CA GLY A 24 10.96 -6.17 -21.32
C GLY A 24 10.16 -5.64 -22.52
N ALA A 25 8.84 -5.55 -22.38
CA ALA A 25 7.96 -4.96 -23.40
C ALA A 25 8.20 -3.45 -23.58
N ALA A 26 8.56 -2.74 -22.50
CA ALA A 26 8.98 -1.35 -22.53
C ALA A 26 10.45 -1.16 -22.99
N HIS A 27 11.18 -2.27 -23.23
CA HIS A 27 12.60 -2.30 -23.59
C HIS A 27 13.48 -1.51 -22.61
N VAL A 28 13.20 -1.61 -21.31
CA VAL A 28 13.85 -0.82 -20.26
C VAL A 28 15.36 -1.05 -20.27
N GLY A 29 15.81 -2.30 -20.37
CA GLY A 29 17.24 -2.60 -20.36
C GLY A 29 17.96 -1.95 -21.54
N ARG A 30 17.37 -2.04 -22.75
CA ARG A 30 17.94 -1.44 -23.96
C ARG A 30 17.98 0.09 -23.86
N ARG A 31 16.90 0.72 -23.41
CA ARG A 31 16.80 2.17 -23.28
C ARG A 31 17.73 2.72 -22.20
N ALA A 32 17.86 2.02 -21.09
CA ALA A 32 18.73 2.40 -19.98
C ALA A 32 20.22 2.43 -20.38
N LEU A 33 20.64 1.48 -21.22
CA LEU A 33 22.04 1.33 -21.64
C LEU A 33 22.35 1.95 -23.01
N ALA A 34 21.37 2.53 -23.71
CA ALA A 34 21.53 3.02 -25.08
C ALA A 34 22.65 4.07 -25.23
N GLY A 35 22.93 4.85 -24.18
CA GLY A 35 23.91 5.93 -24.20
C GLY A 35 25.36 5.53 -23.90
N ILE A 36 25.61 4.29 -23.46
CA ILE A 36 26.93 3.87 -22.97
C ILE A 36 27.63 2.81 -23.82
N GLY A 37 26.92 2.14 -24.74
CA GLY A 37 27.55 1.21 -25.68
C GLY A 37 26.66 0.05 -26.11
N GLN A 38 27.26 -0.90 -26.84
CA GLN A 38 26.62 -2.15 -27.22
C GLN A 38 26.90 -3.23 -26.18
N PHE A 39 25.83 -3.83 -25.65
CA PHE A 39 25.90 -4.96 -24.74
C PHE A 39 25.45 -6.25 -25.42
N ALA A 40 25.89 -7.38 -24.87
CA ALA A 40 25.36 -8.68 -25.23
C ALA A 40 23.83 -8.70 -25.03
N ALA A 41 23.11 -9.40 -25.90
CA ALA A 41 21.65 -9.45 -25.84
C ALA A 41 21.12 -9.95 -24.48
N ALA A 42 21.86 -10.82 -23.80
CA ALA A 42 21.51 -11.34 -22.48
C ALA A 42 21.66 -10.32 -21.34
N THR A 43 22.35 -9.20 -21.55
CA THR A 43 22.53 -8.15 -20.52
C THR A 43 21.22 -7.41 -20.24
N TYR A 44 20.37 -7.21 -21.24
CA TYR A 44 19.14 -6.44 -21.07
C TYR A 44 18.12 -7.16 -20.16
N PRO A 45 17.80 -8.46 -20.37
CA PRO A 45 16.91 -9.19 -19.48
C PRO A 45 17.46 -9.30 -18.05
N ALA A 46 18.78 -9.46 -17.87
CA ALA A 46 19.39 -9.52 -16.55
C ALA A 46 19.28 -8.18 -15.80
N LEU A 47 19.42 -7.06 -16.50
CA LEU A 47 19.17 -5.73 -15.93
C LEU A 47 17.69 -5.56 -15.56
N GLU A 48 16.77 -5.99 -16.43
CA GLU A 48 15.33 -5.90 -16.20
C GLU A 48 14.89 -6.73 -14.99
N GLU A 49 15.43 -7.93 -14.80
CA GLU A 49 15.22 -8.75 -13.61
C GLU A 49 15.67 -8.01 -12.34
N ARG A 50 16.88 -7.43 -12.35
CA ARG A 50 17.39 -6.70 -11.19
C ARG A 50 16.56 -5.45 -10.86
N VAL A 51 16.11 -4.73 -11.88
CA VAL A 51 15.17 -3.61 -11.71
C VAL A 51 13.85 -4.09 -11.14
N ALA A 52 13.30 -5.21 -11.64
CA ALA A 52 12.06 -5.78 -11.14
C ALA A 52 12.14 -6.14 -9.66
N GLU A 53 13.25 -6.72 -9.19
CA GLU A 53 13.47 -7.03 -7.77
C GLU A 53 13.44 -5.77 -6.89
N VAL A 54 14.16 -4.72 -7.28
CA VAL A 54 14.22 -3.46 -6.53
C VAL A 54 12.85 -2.79 -6.46
N VAL A 55 12.15 -2.71 -7.60
CA VAL A 55 10.81 -2.12 -7.65
C VAL A 55 9.83 -2.96 -6.82
N ARG A 56 9.87 -4.29 -6.91
CA ARG A 56 8.97 -5.18 -6.14
C ARG A 56 9.15 -5.03 -4.63
N ALA A 57 10.38 -4.83 -4.17
CA ALA A 57 10.65 -4.53 -2.76
C ALA A 57 10.03 -3.19 -2.35
N ALA A 58 10.12 -2.16 -3.20
CA ALA A 58 9.49 -0.86 -2.96
C ALA A 58 7.95 -0.89 -3.03
N LEU A 59 7.35 -1.91 -3.67
CA LEU A 59 5.91 -2.13 -3.76
C LEU A 59 5.30 -2.89 -2.57
N GLN A 60 6.10 -3.26 -1.56
CA GLN A 60 5.62 -3.88 -0.31
C GLN A 60 4.94 -2.86 0.61
N ILE A 61 4.02 -2.07 0.05
CA ILE A 61 3.24 -1.05 0.75
C ILE A 61 1.90 -1.66 1.13
N ASP A 62 1.57 -1.60 2.42
CA ASP A 62 0.29 -2.05 2.95
C ASP A 62 -0.80 -1.00 2.65
N LEU A 63 -1.78 -1.37 1.83
CA LEU A 63 -2.90 -0.52 1.46
C LEU A 63 -3.81 -0.22 2.66
N GLY A 64 -3.86 -1.14 3.64
CA GLY A 64 -4.52 -0.94 4.92
C GLY A 64 -3.84 0.18 5.71
N GLU A 65 -2.52 0.16 5.85
CA GLU A 65 -1.80 1.25 6.54
C GLU A 65 -2.01 2.62 5.88
N LEU A 66 -2.06 2.68 4.55
CA LEU A 66 -2.40 3.91 3.83
C LEU A 66 -3.81 4.41 4.16
N ALA A 67 -4.79 3.51 4.19
CA ALA A 67 -6.17 3.81 4.57
C ALA A 67 -6.25 4.34 6.01
N LEU A 68 -5.56 3.68 6.94
CA LEU A 68 -5.49 4.04 8.36
C LEU A 68 -4.83 5.41 8.56
N GLY A 69 -3.74 5.68 7.84
CA GLY A 69 -3.09 6.99 7.84
C GLY A 69 -4.05 8.10 7.39
N ALA A 70 -4.89 7.84 6.39
CA ALA A 70 -5.92 8.81 5.96
C ALA A 70 -7.05 8.97 6.99
N TRP A 71 -7.55 7.89 7.57
CA TRP A 71 -8.64 7.92 8.55
C TRP A 71 -8.27 8.55 9.89
N SER A 72 -7.01 8.42 10.33
CA SER A 72 -6.54 9.13 11.54
C SER A 72 -6.57 10.66 11.41
N ARG A 73 -6.66 11.20 10.18
CA ARG A 73 -6.85 12.63 9.92
C ARG A 73 -8.32 13.03 9.77
N TYR A 74 -9.24 12.07 9.77
CA TYR A 74 -10.66 12.33 9.59
C TYR A 74 -11.28 12.73 10.92
N ARG A 75 -11.70 14.00 11.01
CA ARG A 75 -12.13 14.61 12.26
C ARG A 75 -13.25 13.83 12.96
N GLU A 76 -14.25 13.33 12.22
CA GLU A 76 -15.37 12.59 12.81
C GLU A 76 -14.92 11.27 13.46
N LEU A 77 -13.91 10.61 12.89
CA LEU A 77 -13.31 9.42 13.49
C LEU A 77 -12.48 9.76 14.73
N VAL A 78 -11.73 10.87 14.70
CA VAL A 78 -10.96 11.34 15.85
C VAL A 78 -11.91 11.73 17.00
N GLU A 79 -12.98 12.46 16.73
CA GLU A 79 -13.97 12.85 17.72
C GLU A 79 -14.70 11.63 18.32
N ALA A 80 -15.04 10.63 17.49
CA ALA A 80 -15.60 9.37 17.98
C ALA A 80 -14.60 8.58 18.83
N ALA A 81 -13.32 8.59 18.44
CA ALA A 81 -12.27 7.95 19.22
C ALA A 81 -12.09 8.63 20.59
N GLU A 82 -12.13 9.95 20.66
CA GLU A 82 -12.08 10.68 21.93
C GLU A 82 -13.28 10.33 22.84
N ARG A 83 -14.50 10.33 22.30
CA ARG A 83 -15.71 9.97 23.07
C ARG A 83 -15.69 8.53 23.58
N THR A 84 -15.36 7.58 22.72
CA THR A 84 -15.32 6.16 23.08
C THR A 84 -14.16 5.81 24.01
N ARG A 85 -13.05 6.57 23.96
CA ARG A 85 -11.98 6.45 24.95
C ARG A 85 -12.45 6.85 26.33
N ASP A 86 -13.23 7.92 26.43
CA ASP A 86 -13.73 8.42 27.71
C ASP A 86 -14.92 7.61 28.25
N THR A 87 -15.56 6.78 27.40
CA THR A 87 -16.61 5.81 27.78
C THR A 87 -16.40 4.42 27.14
N PRO A 88 -15.46 3.60 27.67
CA PRO A 88 -15.16 2.28 27.10
C PRO A 88 -16.36 1.32 27.12
N GLY A 89 -16.55 0.53 26.06
CA GLY A 89 -17.66 -0.43 25.93
C GLY A 89 -18.93 0.12 25.29
N ALA A 90 -18.90 1.37 24.83
CA ALA A 90 -19.94 1.99 24.01
C ALA A 90 -19.38 2.26 22.61
N PRO A 91 -19.37 1.27 21.69
CA PRO A 91 -18.87 1.48 20.34
C PRO A 91 -19.72 2.52 19.60
N GLU A 92 -19.06 3.37 18.81
CA GLU A 92 -19.69 4.36 17.96
C GLU A 92 -19.54 3.99 16.48
N ASP A 93 -20.64 4.13 15.73
CA ASP A 93 -20.66 3.94 14.29
C ASP A 93 -20.50 5.29 13.59
N VAL A 94 -19.44 5.44 12.79
CA VAL A 94 -19.14 6.64 12.01
C VAL A 94 -19.33 6.33 10.53
N VAL A 95 -20.27 7.01 9.89
CA VAL A 95 -20.49 6.88 8.44
C VAL A 95 -19.35 7.58 7.72
N LEU A 96 -18.58 6.83 6.93
CA LEU A 96 -17.60 7.42 6.02
C LEU A 96 -18.37 7.88 4.78
N ALA A 97 -18.54 9.19 4.63
CA ALA A 97 -19.07 9.77 3.39
C ALA A 97 -18.23 9.28 2.19
N GLU A 98 -18.78 9.32 0.97
CA GLU A 98 -18.04 8.89 -0.22
C GLU A 98 -16.70 9.63 -0.28
N HIS A 99 -15.62 8.87 -0.15
CA HIS A 99 -14.29 9.43 0.02
C HIS A 99 -13.29 8.65 -0.81
N GLU A 100 -12.49 9.40 -1.56
CA GLU A 100 -11.37 8.90 -2.32
C GLU A 100 -10.08 9.28 -1.59
N ILE A 101 -9.29 8.27 -1.26
CA ILE A 101 -7.94 8.41 -0.76
C ILE A 101 -7.02 8.10 -1.93
N THR A 102 -6.24 9.08 -2.37
CA THR A 102 -5.18 8.87 -3.35
C THR A 102 -3.83 9.01 -2.68
N TRP A 103 -2.92 8.10 -3.00
CA TRP A 103 -1.54 8.15 -2.58
C TRP A 103 -0.63 8.01 -3.78
N SER A 104 0.44 8.80 -3.85
CA SER A 104 1.42 8.72 -4.90
C SER A 104 2.82 8.97 -4.37
N GLN A 105 3.79 8.24 -4.93
CA GLN A 105 5.20 8.47 -4.63
C GLN A 105 6.07 8.26 -5.87
N PRO A 106 7.10 9.09 -6.08
CA PRO A 106 8.14 8.79 -7.04
C PRO A 106 9.04 7.67 -6.50
N LEU A 107 9.48 6.78 -7.38
CA LEU A 107 10.49 5.77 -7.09
C LEU A 107 11.64 5.94 -8.08
N ALA A 108 12.88 5.97 -7.59
CA ALA A 108 14.06 6.11 -8.42
C ALA A 108 14.93 4.85 -8.30
N VAL A 109 15.30 4.26 -9.44
CA VAL A 109 16.28 3.17 -9.52
C VAL A 109 17.49 3.66 -10.31
N GLU A 110 18.63 3.79 -9.64
CA GLU A 110 19.89 4.13 -10.28
C GLU A 110 20.51 2.88 -10.93
N VAL A 111 20.84 3.00 -12.21
CA VAL A 111 21.53 1.95 -12.96
C VAL A 111 23.01 2.29 -13.00
N VAL A 112 23.83 1.40 -12.43
CA VAL A 112 25.27 1.55 -12.32
C VAL A 112 25.96 0.46 -13.14
N VAL A 113 26.94 0.84 -13.95
CA VAL A 113 27.79 -0.08 -14.73
C VAL A 113 29.23 0.22 -14.38
N ASP A 114 30.00 -0.80 -13.98
CA ASP A 114 31.40 -0.67 -13.56
C ASP A 114 31.63 0.46 -12.53
N GLY A 115 30.70 0.60 -11.58
CA GLY A 115 30.76 1.63 -10.53
C GLY A 115 30.39 3.05 -10.99
N THR A 116 30.02 3.24 -12.25
CA THR A 116 29.60 4.54 -12.80
C THR A 116 28.08 4.57 -12.96
N ALA A 117 27.43 5.60 -12.42
CA ALA A 117 26.01 5.84 -12.65
C ALA A 117 25.76 6.19 -14.12
N VAL A 118 24.94 5.38 -14.77
CA VAL A 118 24.65 5.48 -16.21
C VAL A 118 23.35 6.22 -16.44
N THR A 119 22.32 5.88 -15.67
CA THR A 119 20.99 6.48 -15.79
C THR A 119 20.20 6.26 -14.51
N THR A 120 19.12 7.01 -14.35
CA THR A 120 18.14 6.81 -13.27
C THR A 120 16.77 6.55 -13.89
N LEU A 121 16.18 5.42 -13.54
CA LEU A 121 14.82 5.06 -13.92
C LEU A 121 13.86 5.70 -12.92
N GLN A 122 13.03 6.62 -13.41
CA GLN A 122 12.03 7.33 -12.60
C GLN A 122 10.66 6.68 -12.80
N PHE A 123 10.21 5.95 -11.79
CA PHE A 123 8.88 5.35 -11.76
C PHE A 123 7.91 6.23 -11.00
N ALA A 124 6.67 6.26 -11.48
CA ALA A 124 5.55 6.86 -10.77
C ALA A 124 4.66 5.74 -10.23
N LEU A 125 4.54 5.68 -8.89
CA LEU A 125 3.63 4.78 -8.21
C LEU A 125 2.43 5.57 -7.69
N SER A 126 1.23 5.05 -7.90
CA SER A 126 0.03 5.55 -7.26
C SER A 126 -0.88 4.42 -6.78
N ALA A 127 -1.57 4.65 -5.68
CA ALA A 127 -2.64 3.80 -5.15
C ALA A 127 -3.87 4.65 -4.84
N SER A 128 -5.05 4.07 -4.96
CA SER A 128 -6.32 4.71 -4.64
C SER A 128 -7.22 3.79 -3.82
N LEU A 129 -8.02 4.40 -2.94
CA LEU A 129 -9.04 3.73 -2.17
C LEU A 129 -10.30 4.59 -2.17
N THR A 130 -11.36 4.12 -2.83
CA THR A 130 -12.65 4.81 -2.88
C THR A 130 -13.67 4.01 -2.09
N MET A 131 -14.21 4.63 -1.04
CA MET A 131 -15.20 4.01 -0.16
C MET A 131 -16.59 4.56 -0.44
N ARG A 132 -17.58 3.68 -0.53
CA ARG A 132 -18.99 4.05 -0.73
C ARG A 132 -19.88 3.36 0.29
N GLY A 133 -20.58 4.15 1.09
CA GLY A 133 -21.52 3.64 2.09
C GLY A 133 -20.85 2.81 3.20
N VAL A 134 -19.56 3.04 3.43
CA VAL A 134 -18.78 2.32 4.45
C VAL A 134 -19.01 2.95 5.82
N VAL A 135 -19.27 2.11 6.83
CA VAL A 135 -19.42 2.55 8.22
C VAL A 135 -18.25 2.02 9.03
N ALA A 136 -17.51 2.94 9.66
CA ALA A 136 -16.45 2.63 10.60
C ALA A 136 -16.99 2.39 12.00
N VAL A 137 -16.49 1.37 12.68
CA VAL A 137 -16.82 1.06 14.07
C VAL A 137 -15.64 1.46 14.93
N VAL A 138 -15.85 2.42 15.82
CA VAL A 138 -14.84 2.94 16.74
C VAL A 138 -15.18 2.51 18.15
N ASP A 139 -14.21 1.99 18.89
CA ASP A 139 -14.37 1.60 20.30
C ASP A 139 -13.07 1.83 21.06
N ALA A 140 -13.19 2.25 22.33
CA ALA A 140 -12.07 2.54 23.23
C ALA A 140 -10.95 3.39 22.60
N GLY A 141 -11.30 4.36 21.72
CA GLY A 141 -10.32 5.21 21.04
C GLY A 141 -9.62 4.60 19.82
N ALA A 142 -10.07 3.43 19.36
CA ALA A 142 -9.51 2.73 18.22
C ALA A 142 -10.58 2.39 17.16
N LEU A 143 -10.19 2.42 15.90
CA LEU A 143 -10.99 1.85 14.82
C LEU A 143 -10.91 0.32 14.89
N VAL A 144 -12.02 -0.34 15.22
CA VAL A 144 -12.06 -1.79 15.46
C VAL A 144 -12.69 -2.58 14.30
N GLY A 145 -13.33 -1.90 13.36
CA GLY A 145 -13.85 -2.55 12.17
C GLY A 145 -14.54 -1.63 11.17
N LEU A 146 -14.92 -2.22 10.04
CA LEU A 146 -15.70 -1.59 8.98
C LEU A 146 -16.91 -2.48 8.64
N ARG A 147 -18.07 -1.88 8.37
CA ARG A 147 -19.28 -2.61 7.97
C ARG A 147 -20.00 -1.90 6.84
N GLY A 148 -20.61 -2.69 5.96
CA GLY A 148 -21.44 -2.19 4.86
C GLY A 148 -20.66 -1.41 3.80
N GLY A 149 -21.26 -1.32 2.61
CA GLY A 149 -20.67 -0.59 1.49
C GLY A 149 -19.66 -1.39 0.68
N ASP A 150 -19.02 -0.68 -0.26
CA ASP A 150 -17.98 -1.20 -1.13
C ASP A 150 -16.73 -0.32 -1.10
N VAL A 151 -15.59 -0.96 -1.29
CA VAL A 151 -14.28 -0.33 -1.39
C VAL A 151 -13.69 -0.69 -2.75
N LEU A 152 -13.51 0.32 -3.60
CA LEU A 152 -12.74 0.20 -4.83
C LEU A 152 -11.28 0.52 -4.52
N THR A 153 -10.40 -0.44 -4.75
CA THR A 153 -8.96 -0.31 -4.52
C THR A 153 -8.23 -0.31 -5.85
N GLY A 154 -7.42 0.71 -6.10
CA GLY A 154 -6.64 0.86 -7.33
C GLY A 154 -5.14 0.95 -7.06
N ALA A 155 -4.33 0.47 -8.01
CA ALA A 155 -2.90 0.71 -8.06
C ALA A 155 -2.41 0.86 -9.49
N ARG A 156 -1.37 1.69 -9.68
CA ARG A 156 -0.73 1.94 -10.96
C ARG A 156 0.76 2.15 -10.79
N LEU A 157 1.54 1.58 -11.71
CA LEU A 157 2.97 1.79 -11.85
C LEU A 157 3.29 2.24 -13.28
N ALA A 158 4.03 3.33 -13.42
CA ALA A 158 4.48 3.87 -14.70
C ALA A 158 5.98 4.16 -14.72
N LEU A 159 6.58 4.16 -15.93
CA LEU A 159 7.97 4.52 -16.20
C LEU A 159 8.04 5.29 -17.52
N TRP A 160 8.70 6.46 -17.55
CA TRP A 160 8.88 7.28 -18.75
C TRP A 160 7.58 7.51 -19.56
N GLU A 161 6.52 7.94 -18.87
CA GLU A 161 5.14 8.14 -19.41
C GLU A 161 4.40 6.86 -19.82
N GLN A 162 5.06 5.70 -19.82
CA GLN A 162 4.43 4.42 -20.14
C GLN A 162 3.87 3.77 -18.87
N GLU A 163 2.60 3.36 -18.92
CA GLU A 163 2.02 2.50 -17.89
C GLU A 163 2.61 1.09 -18.00
N LEU A 164 3.22 0.61 -16.92
CA LEU A 164 3.75 -0.75 -16.82
C LEU A 164 2.69 -1.70 -16.29
N ALA A 165 1.87 -1.24 -15.35
CA ALA A 165 0.69 -1.95 -14.88
C ALA A 165 -0.31 -0.99 -14.23
N ALA A 166 -1.58 -1.32 -14.35
CA ALA A 166 -2.67 -0.75 -13.56
C ALA A 166 -3.68 -1.84 -13.23
N ARG A 167 -4.25 -1.77 -12.02
CA ARG A 167 -5.29 -2.70 -11.59
C ARG A 167 -6.23 -2.04 -10.61
N GLU A 168 -7.51 -2.40 -10.73
CA GLU A 168 -8.57 -2.01 -9.81
C GLU A 168 -9.36 -3.24 -9.37
N VAL A 169 -9.73 -3.28 -8.09
CA VAL A 169 -10.52 -4.37 -7.49
C VAL A 169 -11.58 -3.77 -6.57
N THR A 170 -12.83 -4.16 -6.78
CA THR A 170 -13.94 -3.83 -5.87
C THR A 170 -14.09 -4.92 -4.81
N CYS A 171 -14.17 -4.51 -3.55
CA CYS A 171 -14.34 -5.39 -2.42
C CYS A 171 -15.57 -4.98 -1.62
N LEU A 172 -16.46 -5.93 -1.35
CA LEU A 172 -17.63 -5.70 -0.51
C LEU A 172 -17.21 -5.75 0.95
N VAL A 173 -17.53 -4.71 1.72
CA VAL A 173 -17.36 -4.71 3.16
C VAL A 173 -18.56 -5.44 3.76
N GLY A 174 -18.38 -6.73 4.03
CA GLY A 174 -19.42 -7.62 4.57
C GLY A 174 -19.90 -7.23 5.98
N ALA A 175 -20.57 -8.18 6.65
CA ALA A 175 -21.29 -7.96 7.91
C ALA A 175 -20.47 -7.24 9.01
N LEU A 176 -19.15 -7.46 9.05
CA LEU A 176 -18.17 -6.65 9.78
C LEU A 176 -16.76 -7.16 9.43
N VAL A 177 -15.91 -6.32 8.87
CA VAL A 177 -14.46 -6.57 8.73
C VAL A 177 -13.80 -6.12 10.04
N ARG A 178 -13.21 -7.05 10.78
CA ARG A 178 -12.51 -6.75 12.04
C ARG A 178 -11.07 -6.34 11.75
N LEU A 179 -10.65 -5.20 12.29
CA LEU A 179 -9.27 -4.73 12.18
C LEU A 179 -8.44 -5.23 13.36
N GLY A 180 -8.30 -6.54 13.52
CA GLY A 180 -7.43 -7.15 14.55
C GLY A 180 -7.52 -6.50 15.93
N GLY A 181 -6.39 -6.00 16.45
CA GLY A 181 -6.28 -5.32 17.75
C GLY A 181 -6.80 -3.87 17.78
N GLY A 182 -7.44 -3.40 16.72
CA GLY A 182 -7.87 -2.02 16.55
C GLY A 182 -6.74 -1.10 16.13
N VAL A 183 -7.08 -0.03 15.43
CA VAL A 183 -6.11 0.97 14.97
C VAL A 183 -6.31 2.26 15.75
N PRO A 184 -5.31 2.73 16.52
CA PRO A 184 -5.45 3.94 17.32
C PRO A 184 -5.64 5.16 16.42
N LEU A 185 -6.70 5.92 16.66
CA LEU A 185 -7.04 7.11 15.87
C LEU A 185 -6.51 8.42 16.52
N VAL A 186 -6.07 8.36 17.77
CA VAL A 186 -5.54 9.51 18.52
C VAL A 186 -4.06 9.29 18.83
N ALA A 187 -3.19 10.23 18.45
CA ALA A 187 -1.76 10.19 18.72
C ALA A 187 -1.51 10.27 20.24
N GLY A 188 -1.06 9.17 20.83
CA GLY A 188 -0.83 9.05 22.27
C GLY A 188 -1.06 7.64 22.83
N ALA A 189 -1.78 6.77 22.13
CA ALA A 189 -1.89 5.35 22.46
C ALA A 189 -0.72 4.56 21.84
N ALA A 190 0.50 4.80 22.32
CA ALA A 190 1.56 3.83 22.11
C ALA A 190 1.13 2.49 22.69
N ALA A 191 1.48 1.40 22.01
CA ALA A 191 1.28 0.03 22.42
C ALA A 191 1.71 -0.19 23.89
N GLY A 192 0.76 -0.10 24.82
CA GLY A 192 0.94 -0.43 26.24
C GLY A 192 0.86 -1.93 26.47
N GLY A 193 1.48 -2.74 25.60
CA GLY A 193 1.74 -4.14 25.87
C GLY A 193 2.82 -4.23 26.93
N THR A 194 2.45 -4.14 28.20
CA THR A 194 3.36 -4.54 29.28
C THR A 194 3.38 -6.07 29.28
N PRO A 195 4.52 -6.76 29.07
CA PRO A 195 4.58 -8.19 29.31
C PRO A 195 4.39 -8.41 30.82
N GLN A 196 3.24 -8.98 31.19
CA GLN A 196 2.94 -9.37 32.54
C GLN A 196 3.89 -10.52 32.92
N GLN A 197 4.98 -10.19 33.63
CA GLN A 197 5.88 -11.19 34.20
C GLN A 197 5.10 -12.06 35.20
N PRO A 198 5.19 -13.40 35.11
CA PRO A 198 4.58 -14.27 36.11
C PRO A 198 5.32 -14.10 37.45
N SER A 199 4.54 -13.85 38.51
CA SER A 199 5.04 -13.84 39.89
C SER A 199 5.48 -15.25 40.29
N PRO A 200 6.66 -15.43 40.92
CA PRO A 200 7.06 -16.72 41.45
C PRO A 200 6.36 -16.97 42.79
N LEU A 201 5.86 -18.20 42.95
CA LEU A 201 5.68 -18.86 44.25
C LEU A 201 6.78 -19.89 44.41
#